data_AF-A0A7C9VLD2-F1
#
_entry.id   AF-A0A7C9VLD2-F1
#
_cell.length_a   1.000
_cell.length_b   1.000
_cell.length_c   1.000
_cell.angle_alpha   90.00
_cell.angle_beta   90.00
_cell.angle_gamma   90.00
#
_symmetry.space_group_name_H-M   'P 1'
#
loop_
_entity.id
_entity.type
_entity.pdbx_description
1 polymer ?
#
loop_
_entity_poly.entity_id
_entity_poly.type
_entity_poly.pdbx_seq_one_letter_code
_entity_poly.pdbx_strand_id
1 'polypeptide(L)' 'AQQRRRLRYMLQAVDGHMNGASYREIAAAIYGASRVGAAAWKTSALRDSTIDLVKDGAALIAGGYRKLLRSRRRT' A
#
# COMPACT_ATOMS: atom_id res chain seq x y z
N ALA A 1 -10.55 5.41 -11.59
CA ALA A 1 -9.07 5.33 -11.68
C ALA A 1 -8.37 5.23 -10.31
N GLN A 2 -8.75 6.05 -9.31
CA GLN A 2 -8.08 6.09 -8.00
C GLN A 2 -8.10 4.75 -7.23
N GLN A 3 -9.24 4.07 -7.20
CA GLN A 3 -9.37 2.77 -6.50
C GLN A 3 -8.38 1.72 -7.01
N ARG A 4 -8.26 1.57 -8.34
CA ARG A 4 -7.32 0.63 -8.96
C ARG A 4 -5.87 0.98 -8.65
N ARG A 5 -5.52 2.27 -8.60
CA ARG A 5 -4.17 2.72 -8.22
C ARG A 5 -3.87 2.36 -6.77
N ARG A 6 -4.81 2.60 -5.85
CA ARG A 6 -4.66 2.22 -4.44
C ARG A 6 -4.45 0.72 -4.27
N LEU A 7 -5.24 -0.11 -4.97
CA LEU A 7 -5.08 -1.57 -4.96
C LEU A 7 -3.67 -2.01 -5.41
N ARG A 8 -3.12 -1.39 -6.46
CA ARG A 8 -1.73 -1.68 -6.89
C ARG A 8 -0.71 -1.32 -5.80
N TYR A 9 -0.85 -0.17 -5.15
CA TYR A 9 0.05 0.22 -4.07
C TYR A 9 -0.08 -0.68 -2.84
N MET A 10 -1.28 -1.16 -2.52
CA MET A 10 -1.46 -2.15 -1.45
C MET A 10 -0.72 -3.45 -1.74
N LEU A 11 -0.80 -3.95 -2.98
CA LEU A 11 -0.07 -5.15 -3.41
C LEU A 11 1.45 -4.93 -3.35
N GLN A 12 1.94 -3.84 -3.94
CA GLN A 12 3.37 -3.50 -3.89
C GLN A 12 3.89 -3.33 -2.45
N ALA A 13 3.08 -2.74 -1.56
CA ALA A 13 3.45 -2.53 -0.17
C ALA A 13 3.52 -3.85 0.61
N VAL A 14 2.52 -4.74 0.47
CA VAL A 14 2.54 -6.03 1.16
C VAL A 14 3.65 -6.94 0.61
N ASP A 15 3.88 -6.94 -0.71
CA ASP A 15 4.99 -7.67 -1.32
C ASP A 15 6.34 -7.19 -0.77
N GLY A 16 6.57 -5.88 -0.73
CA GLY A 16 7.80 -5.32 -0.14
C GLY A 16 7.96 -5.70 1.32
N HIS A 17 6.88 -5.61 2.12
CA HIS A 17 6.92 -5.96 3.53
C HIS A 17 7.21 -7.44 3.78
N MET A 18 6.58 -8.34 3.01
CA MET A 18 6.83 -9.78 3.10
C MET A 18 8.26 -10.17 2.68
N ASN A 19 8.91 -9.36 1.84
CA ASN A 19 10.31 -9.52 1.46
C ASN A 19 11.28 -8.77 2.39
N GLY A 20 10.82 -8.28 3.54
CA GLY A 20 11.68 -7.66 4.56
C GLY A 20 12.03 -6.19 4.30
N ALA A 21 11.45 -5.55 3.30
CA ALA A 21 11.66 -4.11 3.09
C ALA A 21 11.07 -3.30 4.25
N SER A 22 11.79 -2.26 4.67
CA SER A 22 11.31 -1.31 5.66
C SER A 22 10.17 -0.46 5.09
N TYR A 23 9.32 0.08 5.97
CA TYR A 23 8.27 1.02 5.55
C TYR A 23 8.82 2.24 4.79
N ARG A 24 10.06 2.66 5.06
CA ARG A 24 10.68 3.80 4.36
C ARG A 24 11.10 3.44 2.94
N GLU A 25 11.61 2.23 2.73
CA GLU A 25 11.95 1.71 1.39
C GLU A 25 10.70 1.49 0.55
N ILE A 26 9.65 0.92 1.15
CA ILE A 26 8.34 0.77 0.51
C ILE A 26 7.78 2.15 0.12
N ALA A 27 7.81 3.12 1.03
CA ALA A 27 7.38 4.49 0.75
C ALA A 27 8.19 5.13 -0.38
N ALA A 28 9.51 4.91 -0.41
CA ALA A 28 10.36 5.45 -1.47
C ALA A 28 10.02 4.87 -2.84
N ALA A 29 9.68 3.57 -2.90
CA ALA A 29 9.26 2.91 -4.13
C ALA A 29 7.86 3.38 -4.62
N ILE A 30 6.97 3.79 -3.71
CA ILE A 30 5.60 4.22 -4.04
C ILE A 30 5.51 5.72 -4.34
N TYR A 31 6.19 6.56 -3.55
CA TYR A 31 6.06 8.02 -3.57
C TYR A 31 7.30 8.74 -4.10
N GLY A 32 8.41 8.03 -4.29
CA GLY A 32 9.71 8.57 -4.66
C GLY A 32 10.57 8.95 -3.45
N ALA A 33 11.86 8.61 -3.50
CA ALA A 33 12.81 8.86 -2.42
C ALA A 33 12.94 10.35 -2.06
N SER A 34 12.95 11.25 -3.06
CA SER A 34 13.04 12.70 -2.84
C SER A 34 11.88 13.22 -2.00
N ARG A 35 10.66 12.73 -2.27
CA ARG A 35 9.46 13.13 -1.52
C ARG A 35 9.45 12.58 -0.11
N VAL A 36 9.90 11.33 0.07
CA VAL A 36 10.05 10.70 1.40
C VAL A 36 11.13 11.39 2.24
N GLY A 37 12.18 11.92 1.59
CA GLY A 37 13.27 12.65 2.24
C GLY A 37 12.97 14.10 2.60
N ALA A 38 11.89 14.70 2.08
CA ALA A 38 11.57 16.11 2.27
C ALA A 38 11.11 16.47 3.69
N ALA A 39 10.75 15.49 4.52
CA ALA A 39 10.29 15.69 5.90
C ALA A 39 10.83 14.60 6.84
N ALA A 40 10.77 14.86 8.14
CA ALA A 40 11.17 13.90 9.15
C ALA A 40 10.31 12.62 9.08
N TRP A 41 10.96 11.45 8.94
CA TRP A 41 10.27 10.19 8.70
C TRP A 41 9.29 9.78 9.82
N LYS A 42 9.66 9.99 11.08
CA LYS A 42 8.86 9.53 12.25
C LYS A 42 7.49 10.20 12.37
N THR A 43 7.33 11.41 11.83
CA THR A 43 6.09 12.20 11.87
C THR A 43 5.48 12.39 10.48
N SER A 44 5.96 11.64 9.49
CA SER A 44 5.55 11.80 8.09
C SER A 44 4.20 11.14 7.81
N ALA A 45 3.27 11.87 7.20
CA ALA A 45 2.03 11.29 6.67
C ALA A 45 2.28 10.19 5.61
N LEU A 46 3.44 10.20 4.94
CA LEU A 46 3.82 9.13 4.02
C LEU A 46 4.15 7.83 4.76
N ARG A 47 4.69 7.92 5.98
CA ARG A 47 4.90 6.74 6.84
C ARG A 47 3.57 6.11 7.18
N ASP A 48 2.63 6.89 7.69
CA ASP A 48 1.32 6.40 8.12
C ASP A 48 0.54 5.83 6.93
N SER A 49 0.52 6.55 5.80
CA SER A 49 -0.10 6.04 4.57
C SER A 49 0.56 4.75 4.06
N THR A 50 1.86 4.54 4.27
CA THR A 50 2.53 3.30 3.86
C THR A 50 2.16 2.14 4.78
N ILE A 51 2.09 2.38 6.09
CA ILE A 51 1.63 1.39 7.07
C ILE A 51 0.21 0.93 6.73
N ASP A 52 -0.68 1.87 6.40
CA ASP A 52 -2.06 1.54 6.03
C ASP A 52 -2.13 0.73 4.73
N LEU A 53 -1.28 1.04 3.73
CA LEU A 53 -1.20 0.23 2.51
C LEU A 53 -0.74 -1.20 2.78
N VAL A 54 0.24 -1.40 3.68
CA VAL A 54 0.69 -2.74 4.08
C VAL A 54 -0.41 -3.50 4.81
N LYS A 55 -1.07 -2.87 5.79
CA LYS A 55 -2.18 -3.48 6.55
C LYS A 55 -3.34 -3.89 5.64
N ASP A 56 -3.77 -2.96 4.80
CA ASP A 56 -4.87 -3.24 3.86
C ASP A 56 -4.46 -4.27 2.82
N GLY A 57 -3.20 -4.24 2.35
CA GLY A 57 -2.65 -5.23 1.43
C GLY A 57 -2.66 -6.64 2.03
N ALA A 58 -2.23 -6.78 3.28
CA ALA A 58 -2.32 -8.03 4.03
C ALA A 58 -3.77 -8.54 4.13
N ALA A 59 -4.72 -7.66 4.50
CA ALA A 59 -6.13 -8.00 4.55
C ALA A 59 -6.70 -8.38 3.16
N LEU A 60 -6.22 -7.74 2.09
CA LEU A 60 -6.62 -8.03 0.72
C LEU A 60 -6.19 -9.46 0.32
N ILE A 61 -4.93 -9.84 0.56
CA ILE A 61 -4.41 -11.17 0.20
C ILE A 61 -4.94 -12.28 1.12
N ALA A 62 -5.32 -11.96 2.36
CA ALA A 62 -5.96 -12.88 3.31
C ALA A 62 -7.43 -13.21 2.99
N GLY A 63 -7.86 -13.05 1.73
CA GLY A 63 -9.22 -13.35 1.27
C GLY A 63 -10.11 -12.12 1.06
N GLY A 64 -9.65 -10.91 1.42
CA GLY A 64 -10.35 -9.66 1.16
C GLY A 64 -10.61 -9.40 -0.34
N TYR A 65 -9.75 -9.93 -1.22
CA TYR A 65 -9.88 -9.81 -2.68
C TYR A 65 -11.23 -10.31 -3.22
N ARG A 66 -11.91 -11.24 -2.53
CA ARG A 66 -13.22 -11.77 -2.95
C ARG A 66 -14.28 -10.68 -3.04
N LYS A 67 -14.16 -9.59 -2.28
CA LYS A 67 -15.07 -8.43 -2.34
C LYS A 67 -14.99 -7.71 -3.70
N LEU A 68 -13.81 -7.71 -4.34
CA LEU A 68 -13.61 -7.12 -5.68
C LEU A 68 -14.38 -7.88 -6.77
N LEU A 69 -14.61 -9.18 -6.55
CA LEU A 69 -15.33 -10.04 -7.49
C LEU A 69 -16.85 -9.94 -7.31
N ARG A 70 -17.31 -9.66 -6.07
CA ARG A 70 -18.75 -9.52 -5.76
C ARG A 70 -19.36 -8.27 -6.39
N SER A 71 -18.63 -7.16 -6.48
CA SER A 71 -19.16 -5.91 -7.07
C SER A 71 -19.41 -5.98 -8.57
N ARG A 72 -18.92 -7.03 -9.26
CA ARG A 72 -19.11 -7.22 -10.70
C ARG A 72 -20.34 -8.06 -11.07
N ARG A 73 -21.01 -8.68 -10.08
CA ARG A 73 -22.33 -9.30 -10.29
C ARG A 73 -23.42 -8.28 -9.99
N ARG A 74 -23.67 -7.37 -10.93
CA ARG A 74 -24.98 -6.73 -11.08
C ARG A 74 -25.59 -7.39 -12.31
N THR A 75 -26.38 -8.43 -12.09
CA THR A 75 -27.40 -8.88 -13.06
C THR A 75 -28.54 -7.90 -13.07
#